data_AF-A0A9D7U4U4-F1
#
_entry.id   AF-A0A9D7U4U4-F1
#
_cell.length_a   1.000
_cell.length_b   1.000
_cell.length_c   1.000
_cell.angle_alpha   90.00
_cell.angle_beta   90.00
_cell.angle_gamma   90.00
#
_symmetry.space_group_name_H-M   'P 1'
#
loop_
_entity.id
_entity.type
_entity.pdbx_description
1 polymer ?
#
loop_
_entity_poly.entity_id
_entity_poly.type
_entity_poly.pdbx_seq_one_letter_code
_entity_poly.pdbx_strand_id
1 'polypeptide(L)'
;MSKTTIYDTVDIGKTKLGSAFGRLLAGIPPNSSAFSAWHSEMKKAPSWMAYTITIGGKSGAGKSTLINSLLGRDIFKCDDVNACTVEPQSIFLRSYEHKNLQYGILLTDLPGIADGTSRSVSYYSLYRKWYQTSDAFLSTW
;
A
#
# COMPACT_ATOMS: atom_id res chain seq x y z
N MET A 1 -9.66 8.01 -14.94
CA MET A 1 -8.72 7.54 -13.91
C MET A 1 -9.55 7.16 -12.69
N SER A 2 -9.45 5.93 -12.19
CA SER A 2 -10.03 5.60 -10.88
C SER A 2 -9.33 6.44 -9.81
N LYS A 3 -10.08 7.10 -8.94
CA LYS A 3 -9.49 7.82 -7.82
C LYS A 3 -8.88 6.80 -6.86
N THR A 4 -7.79 7.20 -6.19
CA THR A 4 -7.15 6.45 -5.10
C THR A 4 -7.31 7.31 -3.86
N THR A 5 -7.80 6.73 -2.76
CA THR A 5 -7.83 7.42 -1.47
C THR A 5 -6.45 7.30 -0.83
N ILE A 6 -5.81 8.43 -0.57
CA ILE A 6 -4.49 8.50 0.06
C ILE A 6 -4.67 9.04 1.48
N TYR A 7 -4.25 8.26 2.47
CA TYR A 7 -4.26 8.65 3.88
C TYR A 7 -2.96 9.38 4.27
N ASP A 8 -2.99 10.07 5.41
CA ASP A 8 -1.82 10.72 5.96
C ASP A 8 -0.66 9.76 6.22
N THR A 9 0.56 10.28 6.14
CA THR A 9 1.77 9.50 6.42
C THR A 9 1.83 9.08 7.88
N VAL A 10 2.12 7.80 8.12
CA VAL A 10 2.36 7.26 9.46
C VAL A 10 3.85 7.06 9.66
N ASP A 11 4.41 7.70 10.70
CA ASP A 11 5.78 7.45 11.12
C ASP A 11 5.86 6.18 11.98
N ILE A 12 6.50 5.15 11.45
CA ILE A 12 6.76 3.90 12.15
C ILE A 12 8.20 3.78 12.64
N GLY A 13 9.08 4.76 12.37
CA GLY A 13 10.53 4.64 12.54
C GLY A 13 11.01 4.31 13.97
N LYS A 14 10.28 4.74 15.00
CA LYS A 14 10.59 4.44 16.43
C LYS A 14 9.95 3.14 16.94
N THR A 15 9.17 2.44 16.12
CA THR A 15 8.48 1.21 16.52
C THR A 15 9.34 -0.02 16.26
N LYS A 16 9.07 -1.14 16.95
CA LYS A 16 9.70 -2.44 16.64
C LYS A 16 9.47 -2.82 15.17
N LEU A 17 8.27 -2.55 14.67
CA LEU A 17 7.87 -2.76 13.28
C LEU A 17 8.74 -1.96 12.31
N GLY A 18 8.88 -0.65 12.53
CA GLY A 18 9.74 0.21 11.70
C GLY A 18 11.21 -0.19 11.75
N SER A 19 11.72 -0.64 12.91
CA SER A 19 13.09 -1.16 13.01
C SER A 19 13.31 -2.45 12.21
N ALA A 20 12.31 -3.34 12.18
CA ALA A 20 12.37 -4.59 11.44
C ALA A 20 12.25 -4.35 9.93
N PHE A 21 11.29 -3.53 9.51
CA PHE A 21 11.13 -3.14 8.10
C PHE A 21 12.33 -2.35 7.58
N GLY A 22 12.86 -1.39 8.35
CA GLY A 22 14.04 -0.63 7.92
C GLY A 22 15.24 -1.53 7.58
N ARG A 23 15.50 -2.55 8.41
CA ARG A 23 16.56 -3.55 8.13
C ARG A 23 16.25 -4.43 6.92
N LEU A 24 15.00 -4.85 6.77
CA LEU A 24 14.54 -5.66 5.62
C LEU A 24 14.74 -4.89 4.30
N LEU A 25 14.32 -3.64 4.26
CA LEU A 25 14.31 -2.81 3.06
C LEU A 25 15.68 -2.26 2.67
N ALA A 26 16.61 -2.11 3.63
CA ALA A 26 17.97 -1.68 3.35
C ALA A 26 18.76 -2.66 2.45
N GLY A 27 18.33 -3.93 2.37
CA GLY A 27 18.90 -4.94 1.48
C GLY A 27 18.26 -5.02 0.09
N ILE A 28 17.21 -4.24 -0.15
CA ILE A 28 16.47 -4.23 -1.41
C ILE A 28 16.80 -2.90 -2.11
N PRO A 29 16.92 -2.85 -3.45
CA PRO A 29 16.94 -1.60 -4.20
C PRO A 29 15.50 -1.17 -4.55
N PRO A 30 15.12 0.12 -4.43
CA PRO A 30 13.79 0.57 -4.81
C PRO A 30 13.67 0.61 -6.34
N ASN A 31 12.69 -0.10 -6.90
CA ASN A 31 12.47 -0.18 -8.35
C ASN A 31 11.03 0.18 -8.78
N SER A 32 10.22 0.76 -7.89
CA SER A 32 8.81 1.08 -8.18
C SER A 32 8.62 2.40 -8.93
N SER A 33 8.02 2.28 -10.12
CA SER A 33 7.47 3.40 -10.90
C SER A 33 6.23 4.04 -10.23
N ALA A 34 5.47 3.31 -9.39
CA ALA A 34 4.37 3.88 -8.60
C ALA A 34 4.88 4.88 -7.56
N PHE A 35 6.00 4.58 -6.89
CA PHE A 35 6.57 5.53 -5.95
C PHE A 35 7.02 6.80 -6.67
N SER A 36 7.68 6.71 -7.81
CA SER A 36 8.09 7.89 -8.59
C SER A 36 6.91 8.80 -8.95
N ALA A 37 5.76 8.22 -9.33
CA ALA A 37 4.54 8.97 -9.60
C ALA A 37 3.98 9.67 -8.35
N TRP A 38 3.90 8.96 -7.22
CA TRP A 38 3.45 9.51 -5.94
C TRP A 38 4.44 10.53 -5.34
N HIS A 39 5.73 10.29 -5.47
CA HIS A 39 6.82 11.15 -5.01
C HIS A 39 6.83 12.50 -5.73
N SER A 40 6.41 12.54 -7.00
CA SER A 40 6.27 13.81 -7.73
C SER A 40 5.25 14.76 -7.09
N GLU A 41 4.27 14.22 -6.35
CA GLU A 41 3.29 14.97 -5.55
C GLU A 41 3.90 15.43 -4.20
N MET A 42 4.83 14.67 -3.63
CA MET A 42 5.59 15.01 -2.42
C MET A 42 6.85 15.82 -2.74
N LYS A 43 6.66 17.10 -3.09
CA LYS A 43 7.67 18.06 -3.59
C LYS A 43 8.93 18.34 -2.72
N LYS A 44 9.27 17.61 -1.65
CA LYS A 44 10.27 18.08 -0.65
C LYS A 44 11.24 17.06 -0.04
N ALA A 45 11.37 15.84 -0.55
CA ALA A 45 12.15 14.80 0.13
C ALA A 45 13.40 14.36 -0.66
N PRO A 46 14.57 15.00 -0.49
CA PRO A 46 15.80 14.58 -1.15
C PRO A 46 16.44 13.43 -0.34
N SER A 47 16.07 12.18 -0.64
CA SER A 47 16.76 10.89 -0.29
C SER A 47 15.81 9.76 0.17
N TRP A 48 14.62 9.64 -0.42
CA TRP A 48 13.68 8.58 -0.03
C TRP A 48 13.83 7.35 -0.92
N MET A 49 14.06 6.19 -0.30
CA MET A 49 13.91 4.87 -0.90
C MET A 49 12.60 4.28 -0.43
N ALA A 50 11.62 4.14 -1.32
CA ALA A 50 10.32 3.63 -0.95
C ALA A 50 9.88 2.46 -1.80
N TYR A 51 9.12 1.57 -1.15
CA TYR A 51 8.60 0.36 -1.75
C TYR A 51 7.08 0.42 -1.82
N THR A 52 6.50 -0.03 -2.92
CA THR A 52 5.06 -0.19 -3.07
C THR A 52 4.69 -1.64 -2.80
N ILE A 53 3.97 -1.87 -1.72
CA ILE A 53 3.38 -3.16 -1.38
C ILE A 53 1.88 -3.06 -1.58
N THR A 54 1.34 -3.88 -2.48
CA THR A 54 -0.10 -3.92 -2.75
C THR A 54 -0.72 -5.22 -2.26
N ILE A 55 -1.88 -5.14 -1.62
CA ILE A 55 -2.67 -6.26 -1.16
C ILE A 55 -3.94 -6.34 -2.00
N GLY A 56 -4.17 -7.48 -2.66
CA GLY A 56 -5.35 -7.75 -3.47
C GLY A 56 -6.01 -9.07 -3.11
N GLY A 57 -7.26 -9.26 -3.51
CA GLY A 57 -7.98 -10.48 -3.15
C GLY A 57 -9.49 -10.36 -3.15
N LYS A 58 -10.16 -11.42 -2.72
CA LYS A 58 -11.63 -11.47 -2.66
C LYS A 58 -12.20 -10.45 -1.66
N SER A 59 -13.43 -10.03 -1.88
CA SER A 59 -14.19 -9.31 -0.84
C SER A 59 -14.33 -10.19 0.41
N GLY A 60 -14.18 -9.60 1.60
CA GLY A 60 -14.22 -10.34 2.87
C GLY A 60 -12.94 -11.10 3.24
N ALA A 61 -11.90 -11.11 2.40
CA ALA A 61 -10.64 -11.83 2.69
C ALA A 61 -9.75 -11.18 3.79
N GLY A 62 -10.21 -10.10 4.44
CA GLY A 62 -9.49 -9.45 5.54
C GLY A 62 -8.30 -8.56 5.14
N LYS A 63 -8.22 -8.10 3.89
CA LYS A 63 -7.12 -7.23 3.39
C LYS A 63 -6.96 -5.95 4.21
N SER A 64 -8.04 -5.20 4.38
CA SER A 64 -8.07 -3.95 5.13
C SER A 64 -7.80 -4.19 6.62
N THR A 65 -8.35 -5.28 7.18
CA THR A 65 -8.09 -5.74 8.55
C THR A 65 -6.62 -6.09 8.78
N LEU A 66 -5.98 -6.77 7.83
CA LEU A 66 -4.55 -7.11 7.88
C LEU A 66 -3.69 -5.85 7.93
N ILE A 67 -4.02 -4.85 7.11
CA ILE A 67 -3.30 -3.57 7.11
C ILE A 67 -3.50 -2.84 8.44
N ASN A 68 -4.74 -2.70 8.91
CA ASN A 68 -5.00 -2.05 10.20
C ASN A 68 -4.29 -2.77 11.36
N SER A 69 -4.27 -4.10 11.35
CA SER A 69 -3.54 -4.92 12.33
C SER A 69 -2.03 -4.69 12.25
N LEU A 70 -1.46 -4.61 11.04
CA LEU A 70 -0.05 -4.30 10.83
C LEU A 70 0.31 -2.91 11.39
N LEU A 71 -0.60 -1.94 11.27
CA LEU A 71 -0.41 -0.57 11.75
C LEU A 71 -0.73 -0.39 13.23
N GLY A 72 -1.41 -1.37 13.86
CA GLY A 72 -1.96 -1.26 15.20
C GLY A 72 -2.98 -0.12 15.34
N ARG A 73 -3.63 0.27 14.23
CA ARG A 73 -4.57 1.40 14.13
C ARG A 73 -5.59 1.14 13.03
N ASP A 74 -6.82 1.55 13.25
CA ASP A 74 -7.89 1.49 12.23
C ASP A 74 -7.82 2.70 11.30
N ILE A 75 -7.06 2.58 10.22
CA ILE A 75 -6.85 3.67 9.25
C ILE A 75 -7.64 3.41 7.96
N PHE A 76 -7.63 2.18 7.48
CA PHE A 76 -8.38 1.77 6.30
C PHE A 76 -9.84 1.54 6.70
N LYS A 77 -10.76 2.13 5.93
CA LYS A 77 -12.20 1.92 6.17
C LYS A 77 -12.55 0.47 5.86
N CYS A 78 -12.90 -0.28 6.91
CA CYS A 78 -13.37 -1.66 6.83
C CYS A 78 -14.86 -1.65 7.15
N ASP A 79 -15.74 -1.89 6.18
CA ASP A 79 -17.12 -2.27 6.49
C ASP A 79 -17.22 -3.78 6.24
N ASP A 80 -17.32 -4.57 7.31
CA ASP A 80 -17.38 -6.04 7.24
C ASP A 80 -18.66 -6.58 6.56
N VAL A 81 -19.65 -5.70 6.32
CA VAL A 81 -21.00 -6.06 5.86
C VAL A 81 -21.22 -5.78 4.37
N ASN A 82 -20.44 -4.88 3.76
CA ASN A 82 -20.57 -4.52 2.33
C ASN A 82 -19.18 -4.43 1.69
N ALA A 83 -19.06 -4.77 0.40
CA ALA A 83 -17.85 -4.52 -0.38
C ALA A 83 -17.64 -3.01 -0.56
N CYS A 84 -17.16 -2.32 0.48
CA CYS A 84 -17.13 -0.86 0.57
C CYS A 84 -15.89 -0.24 -0.08
N THR A 85 -14.83 -1.01 -0.34
CA THR A 85 -13.65 -0.52 -1.05
C THR A 85 -13.94 -0.50 -2.54
N VAL A 86 -14.54 0.59 -3.04
CA VAL A 86 -14.78 0.81 -4.49
C VAL A 86 -13.52 1.34 -5.19
N GLU A 87 -12.61 1.94 -4.42
CA GLU A 87 -11.39 2.58 -4.88
C GLU A 87 -10.18 2.09 -4.07
N PRO A 88 -8.96 2.00 -4.66
CA PRO A 88 -7.76 1.69 -3.90
C PRO A 88 -7.57 2.66 -2.74
N GLN A 89 -7.12 2.12 -1.62
CA GLN A 89 -6.73 2.88 -0.44
C GLN A 89 -5.21 2.74 -0.27
N SER A 90 -4.50 3.83 -0.03
CA SER A 90 -3.05 3.81 0.14
C SER A 90 -2.63 4.60 1.36
N ILE A 91 -1.63 4.09 2.09
CA ILE A 91 -0.98 4.79 3.20
C ILE A 91 0.53 4.74 3.02
N PHE A 92 1.20 5.85 3.33
CA PHE A 92 2.66 5.86 3.37
C PHE A 92 3.16 5.64 4.78
N LEU A 93 3.97 4.59 4.96
CA LEU A 93 4.66 4.27 6.19
C LEU A 93 6.07 4.80 6.09
N ARG A 94 6.35 5.90 6.79
CA ARG A 94 7.69 6.43 6.92
C ARG A 94 8.46 5.54 7.89
N SER A 95 9.46 4.86 7.36
CA SER A 95 10.33 3.96 8.12
C SER A 95 11.60 4.67 8.56
N TYR A 96 12.53 3.89 9.10
CA TYR A 96 13.81 4.29 9.66
C TYR A 96 14.76 4.96 8.64
N GLU A 97 15.66 5.79 9.14
CA GLU A 97 16.77 6.38 8.39
C GLU A 97 18.01 5.48 8.51
N HIS A 98 18.48 4.91 7.40
CA HIS A 98 19.71 4.11 7.40
C HIS A 98 20.73 4.71 6.43
N LYS A 99 21.96 4.96 6.91
CA LYS A 99 23.04 5.56 6.11
C LYS A 99 22.62 6.85 5.39
N ASN A 100 21.89 7.73 6.09
CA ASN A 100 21.34 8.99 5.57
C ASN A 100 20.33 8.82 4.41
N LEU A 101 19.75 7.63 4.24
CA LEU A 101 18.62 7.38 3.35
C LEU A 101 17.38 7.11 4.19
N GLN A 102 16.29 7.81 3.87
CA GLN A 102 15.00 7.55 4.48
C GLN A 102 14.33 6.39 3.74
N TYR A 103 13.96 5.34 4.47
CA TYR A 103 13.19 4.25 3.89
C TYR A 103 11.70 4.43 4.14
N GLY A 104 10.86 3.95 3.24
CA GLY A 104 9.41 3.96 3.44
C GLY A 104 8.67 2.88 2.64
N ILE A 105 7.40 2.70 2.97
CA ILE A 105 6.52 1.76 2.29
C ILE A 105 5.22 2.47 1.93
N LEU A 106 4.87 2.49 0.65
CA LEU A 106 3.51 2.75 0.21
C LEU A 106 2.72 1.45 0.28
N LEU A 107 1.88 1.31 1.29
CA LEU A 107 1.03 0.15 1.48
C LEU A 107 -0.35 0.43 0.88
N THR A 108 -0.77 -0.40 -0.08
CA THR A 108 -2.01 -0.20 -0.85
C THR A 108 -2.96 -1.38 -0.69
N ASP A 109 -4.20 -1.10 -0.33
CA ASP A 109 -5.32 -2.04 -0.32
C ASP A 109 -6.14 -1.89 -1.59
N LEU A 110 -6.34 -2.98 -2.34
CA LEU A 110 -7.22 -2.98 -3.49
C LEU A 110 -8.66 -3.35 -3.10
N PRO A 111 -9.65 -2.79 -3.82
CA PRO A 111 -11.01 -3.30 -3.81
C PRO A 111 -11.11 -4.81 -3.85
N GLY A 112 -11.94 -5.39 -2.98
CA GLY A 112 -12.21 -6.81 -2.99
C GLY A 112 -12.91 -7.24 -4.27
N ILE A 113 -12.42 -8.28 -4.94
CA ILE A 113 -13.12 -8.88 -6.08
C ILE A 113 -14.36 -9.61 -5.54
N ALA A 114 -15.55 -9.22 -5.97
CA ALA A 114 -16.82 -9.86 -5.59
C ALA A 114 -17.30 -10.80 -6.70
N ASP A 115 -17.84 -11.95 -6.33
CA ASP A 115 -18.41 -12.92 -7.26
C ASP A 115 -19.66 -12.30 -7.94
N GLY A 116 -19.66 -12.22 -9.28
CA GLY A 116 -20.84 -11.82 -10.05
C GLY A 116 -21.01 -10.33 -10.38
N THR A 117 -19.98 -9.49 -10.26
CA THR A 117 -20.13 -8.06 -10.61
C THR A 117 -19.85 -7.75 -12.09
N SER A 118 -20.75 -6.99 -12.73
CA SER A 118 -20.66 -6.43 -14.09
C SER A 118 -19.52 -5.40 -14.30
N ARG A 119 -18.62 -5.25 -13.31
CA ARG A 119 -17.45 -4.36 -13.32
C ARG A 119 -16.11 -5.11 -13.52
N SER A 120 -16.17 -6.38 -13.91
CA SER A 120 -15.00 -7.28 -14.05
C SER A 120 -13.84 -6.63 -14.82
N VAL A 121 -14.09 -6.01 -15.97
CA VAL A 121 -13.05 -5.38 -16.82
C VAL A 121 -12.33 -4.22 -16.12
N SER A 122 -13.05 -3.43 -15.33
CA SER A 122 -12.48 -2.31 -14.57
C SER A 122 -11.59 -2.81 -13.43
N TYR A 123 -11.99 -3.88 -12.74
CA TYR A 123 -11.16 -4.51 -11.71
C TYR A 123 -9.89 -5.14 -12.28
N TYR A 124 -9.98 -5.87 -13.39
CA TYR A 124 -8.78 -6.44 -14.03
C TYR A 124 -7.78 -5.36 -14.43
N SER A 125 -8.26 -4.25 -14.99
CA SER A 125 -7.40 -3.14 -15.40
C SER A 125 -6.74 -2.47 -14.21
N LEU A 126 -7.49 -2.29 -13.11
CA LEU A 126 -7.00 -1.75 -11.85
C LEU A 126 -5.94 -2.66 -11.21
N TYR A 127 -6.26 -3.95 -11.06
CA TYR A 127 -5.35 -4.95 -10.50
C TYR A 127 -4.09 -5.08 -11.35
N ARG A 128 -4.22 -5.13 -12.67
CA ARG A 128 -3.06 -5.19 -13.59
C ARG A 128 -2.16 -3.97 -13.42
N LYS A 129 -2.73 -2.76 -13.35
CA LYS A 129 -1.98 -1.54 -13.11
C LYS A 129 -1.17 -1.64 -11.82
N TRP A 130 -1.83 -1.95 -10.71
CA TRP A 130 -1.15 -2.02 -9.41
C TRP A 130 -0.15 -3.16 -9.31
N TYR A 131 -0.45 -4.31 -9.90
CA TYR A 131 0.51 -5.42 -10.00
C TYR A 131 1.79 -5.00 -10.72
N GLN A 132 1.68 -4.27 -11.84
CA GLN A 132 2.83 -3.82 -12.63
C GLN A 132 3.65 -2.72 -11.94
N THR A 133 3.05 -1.96 -11.04
CA THR A 133 3.72 -0.82 -10.39
C THR A 133 4.19 -1.11 -8.96
N SER A 134 3.84 -2.26 -8.41
CA SER A 134 4.23 -2.69 -7.06
C SER A 134 5.55 -3.43 -7.06
N ASP A 135 6.34 -3.25 -6.00
CA ASP A 135 7.54 -4.06 -5.74
C ASP A 135 7.18 -5.42 -5.14
N ALA A 136 6.06 -5.48 -4.42
CA ALA A 136 5.48 -6.72 -3.92
C ALA A 136 3.95 -6.70 -4.02
N PHE A 137 3.37 -7.84 -4.40
CA PHE A 137 1.93 -8.04 -4.45
C PHE A 137 1.53 -9.21 -3.54
N LEU A 138 0.74 -8.95 -2.51
CA LEU A 138 0.20 -9.97 -1.62
C LEU A 138 -1.23 -10.28 -2.05
N SER A 139 -1.48 -11.55 -2.31
CA SER A 139 -2.80 -12.02 -2.73
C SER A 139 -3.49 -12.77 -1.59
N THR A 140 -4.75 -12.45 -1.34
CA THR A 140 -5.62 -13.08 -0.34
C THR A 140 -6.80 -13.74 -1.08
N TRP A 141 -6.90 -15.07 -1.01
CA TRP A 141 -7.90 -15.86 -1.74
C TRP A 141 -8.76 -16.64 -0.75
#